data_AF-A0A409VP10-F1
#
_entry.id   AF-A0A409VP10-F1
#
_cell.length_a   1.000
_cell.length_b   1.000
_cell.length_c   1.000
_cell.angle_alpha   90.00
_cell.angle_beta   90.00
_cell.angle_gamma   90.00
#
_symmetry.space_group_name_H-M   'P 1'
#
loop_
_entity.id
_entity.type
_entity.pdbx_description
1 polymer ?
#
loop_
_entity_poly.entity_id
_entity_poly.type
_entity_poly.pdbx_seq_one_letter_code
_entity_poly.pdbx_strand_id
1 'polypeptide(L)'
;MADDRQRTIIKVFRKFSNSLGPDALKLVEDILDQHEITGPEIEISLELLAKEYNKQDDATMKVSPAVLRRVHESLQDQGDRTQIEKELIDPESHLYFIDAFEMPRWTWSAERGAFDKHVSVTDNFEALADLIAAYPSIARSTHFVFVPGPLDMTVNAVLPRRPLLSSLVGRLKTKVPKVHLATNPCRIKFFDQEIVIFREDLMSKLLRNVVGVKPDVKSEDLKRFLVQSILDQSHLCPLTVNIQPVLSDYDHTLRLYPLPTTLVLADKYESYKVTYTGCHVFNPGSFIGKVLTFYTYTPAEINSEECIMSMDEGD
;
A
#
# COMPACT_ATOMS: atom_id res chain seq x y z
N MET A 1 18.99 -63.68 11.79
CA MET A 1 18.51 -62.54 10.99
C MET A 1 18.42 -62.87 9.49
N ALA A 2 19.33 -63.66 8.91
CA ALA A 2 19.28 -64.03 7.48
C ALA A 2 17.96 -64.71 7.03
N ASP A 3 17.37 -65.56 7.87
CA ASP A 3 16.16 -66.34 7.52
C ASP A 3 14.89 -65.46 7.39
N ASP A 4 14.78 -64.36 8.14
CA ASP A 4 13.58 -63.50 8.10
C ASP A 4 13.56 -62.59 6.85
N ARG A 5 14.74 -62.09 6.45
CA ARG A 5 14.92 -61.29 5.23
C ARG A 5 14.67 -62.12 3.97
N GLN A 6 15.18 -63.35 3.92
CA GLN A 6 14.92 -64.28 2.81
C GLN A 6 13.43 -64.63 2.68
N ARG A 7 12.73 -64.84 3.80
CA ARG A 7 11.28 -65.07 3.80
C ARG A 7 10.52 -63.88 3.22
N THR A 8 10.90 -62.65 3.56
CA THR A 8 10.29 -61.44 2.99
C THR A 8 10.54 -61.32 1.49
N ILE A 9 11.77 -61.54 1.02
CA ILE A 9 12.09 -61.53 -0.42
C ILE A 9 11.25 -62.55 -1.18
N ILE A 10 11.19 -63.79 -0.70
CA ILE A 10 10.41 -64.86 -1.32
C ILE A 10 8.91 -64.54 -1.30
N LYS A 11 8.40 -63.97 -0.20
CA LYS A 11 7.00 -63.57 -0.05
C LYS A 11 6.61 -62.50 -1.07
N VAL A 12 7.44 -61.48 -1.26
CA VAL A 12 7.17 -60.39 -2.21
C VAL A 12 7.21 -60.91 -3.65
N PHE A 13 8.23 -61.67 -4.05
CA PHE A 13 8.27 -62.21 -5.43
C PHE A 13 7.14 -63.19 -5.71
N ARG A 14 6.69 -63.99 -4.72
CA ARG A 14 5.50 -64.83 -4.86
C ARG A 14 4.21 -64.03 -5.13
N LYS A 15 4.08 -62.82 -4.56
CA LYS A 15 2.93 -61.92 -4.81
C LYS A 15 2.82 -61.57 -6.30
N PHE A 16 3.92 -61.55 -7.03
CA PHE A 16 4.00 -61.29 -8.46
C PHE A 16 4.13 -62.56 -9.32
N SER A 17 3.73 -63.72 -8.78
CA SER A 17 3.81 -65.04 -9.42
C SER A 17 5.23 -65.51 -9.76
N ASN A 18 6.27 -64.92 -9.17
CA ASN A 18 7.66 -65.26 -9.44
C ASN A 18 8.24 -66.22 -8.40
N SER A 19 9.03 -67.19 -8.89
CA SER A 19 9.76 -68.18 -8.10
C SER A 19 11.27 -67.88 -8.18
N LEU A 20 11.89 -67.61 -7.04
CA LEU A 20 13.32 -67.34 -6.95
C LEU A 20 14.12 -68.63 -6.81
N GLY A 21 15.10 -68.83 -7.69
CA GLY A 21 16.15 -69.83 -7.49
C GLY A 21 17.23 -69.34 -6.51
N PRO A 22 18.15 -70.21 -6.06
CA PRO A 22 19.20 -69.84 -5.11
C PRO A 22 20.10 -68.70 -5.62
N ASP A 23 20.43 -68.71 -6.91
CA ASP A 23 21.29 -67.68 -7.52
C ASP A 23 20.58 -66.33 -7.65
N ALA A 24 19.27 -66.34 -7.93
CA ALA A 24 18.47 -65.12 -8.01
C ALA A 24 18.19 -64.53 -6.63
N LEU A 25 17.98 -65.38 -5.62
CA LEU A 25 17.83 -64.96 -4.23
C LEU A 25 19.10 -64.26 -3.73
N LYS A 26 20.27 -64.87 -3.97
CA LYS A 26 21.56 -64.29 -3.61
C LYS A 26 21.80 -62.95 -4.30
N LEU A 27 21.46 -62.82 -5.58
CA LEU A 27 21.59 -61.57 -6.31
C LEU A 27 20.72 -60.45 -5.72
N VAL A 28 19.50 -60.76 -5.28
CA VAL A 28 18.62 -59.78 -4.62
C VAL A 28 19.16 -59.37 -3.25
N GLU A 29 19.72 -60.31 -2.50
CA GLU A 29 20.40 -60.01 -1.24
C GLU A 29 21.59 -59.08 -1.45
N ASP A 30 22.45 -59.38 -2.43
CA ASP A 30 23.61 -58.57 -2.79
C ASP A 30 23.19 -57.14 -3.20
N ILE A 31 22.10 -56.99 -3.96
CA ILE A 31 21.57 -55.66 -4.35
C ILE A 31 21.07 -54.89 -3.13
N LEU A 32 20.32 -55.53 -2.24
CA LEU A 32 19.79 -54.89 -1.04
C LEU A 32 20.92 -54.50 -0.07
N ASP A 33 21.98 -55.31 0.03
CA ASP A 33 23.17 -55.01 0.84
C ASP A 33 24.00 -53.87 0.24
N GLN A 34 24.18 -53.86 -1.09
CA GLN A 34 24.93 -52.81 -1.79
C GLN A 34 24.31 -51.41 -1.63
N HIS A 35 22.98 -51.34 -1.51
CA HIS A 35 22.23 -50.08 -1.39
C HIS A 35 21.79 -49.76 0.05
N GLU A 36 22.30 -50.50 1.05
CA GLU A 36 21.98 -50.32 2.48
C GLU A 36 20.47 -50.26 2.81
N ILE A 37 19.64 -50.93 2.00
CA ILE A 37 18.18 -50.85 2.12
C ILE A 37 17.72 -51.66 3.33
N THR A 38 17.20 -50.98 4.35
CA THR A 38 16.80 -51.61 5.63
C THR A 38 15.35 -51.27 6.01
N GLY A 39 14.71 -52.17 6.75
CA GLY A 39 13.37 -51.93 7.33
C GLY A 39 12.24 -51.87 6.29
N PRO A 40 11.28 -50.93 6.41
CA PRO A 40 10.03 -50.90 5.63
C PRO A 40 10.22 -50.61 4.14
N GLU A 41 11.38 -50.10 3.74
CA GLU A 41 11.73 -49.80 2.35
C GLU A 41 12.09 -51.05 1.54
N ILE A 42 12.37 -52.17 2.22
CA ILE A 42 12.68 -53.46 1.59
C ILE A 42 11.49 -53.95 0.77
N GLU A 43 10.27 -53.90 1.31
CA GLU A 43 9.09 -54.37 0.58
C GLU A 43 8.84 -53.52 -0.66
N ILE A 44 8.85 -52.19 -0.55
CA ILE A 44 8.61 -51.26 -1.67
C ILE A 44 9.64 -51.45 -2.78
N SER A 45 10.91 -51.57 -2.42
CA SER A 45 12.01 -51.75 -3.38
C SER A 45 11.92 -53.10 -4.10
N LEU A 46 11.55 -54.16 -3.37
CA LEU A 46 11.35 -55.50 -3.95
C LEU A 46 10.10 -55.57 -4.83
N GLU A 47 9.02 -54.87 -4.46
CA GLU A 47 7.81 -54.78 -5.29
C GLU A 47 8.09 -54.07 -6.62
N LEU A 48 8.85 -52.97 -6.58
CA LEU A 48 9.27 -52.25 -7.79
C LEU A 48 10.12 -53.17 -8.70
N LEU A 49 11.10 -53.85 -8.12
CA LEU A 49 12.02 -54.71 -8.86
C LEU A 49 11.29 -55.95 -9.45
N ALA A 50 10.35 -56.54 -8.72
CA ALA A 50 9.53 -57.64 -9.22
C ALA A 50 8.54 -57.19 -10.31
N LYS A 51 7.99 -55.97 -10.21
CA LYS A 51 7.10 -55.39 -11.22
C LYS A 51 7.82 -55.10 -12.52
N GLU A 52 9.02 -54.50 -12.46
CA GLU A 52 9.81 -54.22 -13.66
C GLU A 52 10.38 -55.50 -14.30
N TYR A 53 10.68 -56.52 -13.50
CA TYR A 53 11.04 -57.84 -14.03
C TYR A 53 9.93 -58.43 -14.91
N ASN A 54 8.68 -58.38 -14.47
CA ASN A 54 7.53 -58.92 -15.23
C ASN A 54 7.18 -58.13 -16.49
N LYS A 55 7.73 -56.92 -16.67
CA LYS A 55 7.54 -56.13 -17.89
C LYS A 55 8.52 -56.51 -19.01
N GLN A 56 9.56 -57.29 -18.71
CA GLN A 56 10.52 -57.73 -19.71
C GLN A 56 9.91 -58.84 -20.58
N ASP A 57 10.15 -58.79 -21.90
CA ASP A 57 9.62 -59.77 -22.85
C ASP A 57 10.18 -61.18 -22.64
N ASP A 58 11.36 -61.30 -22.01
CA ASP A 58 12.05 -62.54 -21.66
C ASP A 58 11.80 -62.99 -20.21
N ALA A 59 10.80 -62.41 -19.52
CA ALA A 59 10.47 -62.75 -18.14
C ALA A 59 9.81 -64.13 -18.00
N THR A 60 10.43 -64.99 -17.20
CA THR A 60 9.89 -66.31 -16.85
C THR A 60 9.45 -66.40 -15.39
N MET A 61 8.46 -67.27 -15.11
CA MET A 61 7.97 -67.57 -13.75
C MET A 61 9.09 -67.97 -12.78
N LYS A 62 10.15 -68.62 -13.27
CA LYS A 62 11.40 -68.79 -12.52
C LYS A 62 12.31 -67.60 -12.82
N VAL A 63 12.66 -66.82 -11.81
CA VAL A 63 13.45 -65.59 -11.98
C VAL A 63 14.84 -65.91 -12.54
N SER A 64 15.16 -65.33 -13.69
CA SER A 64 16.48 -65.41 -14.32
C SER A 64 17.40 -64.33 -13.76
N PRO A 65 18.58 -64.69 -13.19
CA PRO A 65 19.53 -63.71 -12.65
C PRO A 65 20.04 -62.71 -13.71
N ALA A 66 20.12 -63.11 -14.98
CA ALA A 66 20.58 -62.26 -16.07
C ALA A 66 19.58 -61.14 -16.40
N VAL A 67 18.28 -61.48 -16.41
CA VAL A 67 17.19 -60.51 -16.65
C VAL A 67 17.06 -59.58 -15.44
N LEU A 68 17.18 -60.12 -14.22
CA LEU A 68 17.10 -59.33 -13.00
C LEU A 68 18.20 -58.27 -12.89
N ARG A 69 19.43 -58.63 -13.29
CA ARG A 69 20.56 -57.69 -13.34
C ARG A 69 20.33 -56.56 -14.34
N ARG A 70 19.85 -56.88 -15.55
CA ARG A 70 19.51 -55.89 -16.59
C ARG A 70 18.44 -54.90 -16.10
N VAL A 71 17.42 -55.42 -15.40
CA VAL A 71 16.34 -54.59 -14.83
C VAL A 71 16.88 -53.67 -13.73
N HIS A 72 17.77 -54.16 -12.88
CA HIS A 72 18.42 -53.35 -11.85
C HIS A 72 19.30 -52.24 -12.43
N GLU A 73 20.13 -52.55 -13.43
CA GLU A 73 20.95 -51.56 -14.15
C GLU A 73 20.08 -50.50 -14.83
N SER A 74 18.99 -50.91 -15.50
CA SER A 74 18.04 -49.98 -16.11
C SER A 74 17.31 -49.08 -15.09
N LEU A 75 17.09 -49.56 -13.87
CA LEU A 75 16.47 -48.77 -12.79
C LEU A 75 17.44 -47.73 -12.23
N GLN A 76 18.74 -48.03 -12.18
CA GLN A 76 19.77 -47.07 -11.79
C GLN A 76 19.88 -45.92 -12.80
N ASP A 77 19.92 -46.23 -14.10
CA ASP A 77 19.98 -45.22 -15.17
C ASP A 77 18.74 -44.32 -15.23
N GLN A 78 17.56 -44.84 -14.86
CA GLN A 78 16.34 -44.05 -14.75
C GLN A 78 16.33 -43.13 -13.52
N GLY A 79 16.91 -43.57 -12.40
CA GLY A 79 17.07 -42.76 -11.18
C GLY A 79 17.89 -41.50 -11.44
N ASP A 80 19.04 -41.64 -12.10
CA ASP A 80 19.93 -40.52 -12.44
C ASP A 80 19.26 -39.52 -13.40
N ARG A 81 18.52 -39.99 -14.42
CA ARG A 81 17.77 -39.10 -15.32
C ARG A 81 16.68 -38.29 -14.62
N THR A 82 15.95 -38.92 -13.69
CA THR A 82 14.82 -38.28 -13.00
C THR A 82 15.29 -37.26 -11.94
N GLN A 83 16.49 -37.44 -11.39
CA GLN A 83 17.13 -36.46 -10.50
C GLN A 83 17.66 -35.25 -11.28
N ILE A 84 18.31 -35.47 -12.43
CA ILE A 84 18.83 -34.40 -13.29
C ILE A 84 17.69 -33.53 -13.86
N GLU A 85 16.55 -34.12 -14.24
CA GLU A 85 15.37 -33.36 -14.69
C GLU A 85 14.69 -32.56 -13.57
N LYS A 86 14.78 -32.99 -12.30
CA LYS A 86 14.25 -32.24 -11.15
C LYS A 86 15.15 -31.09 -10.71
N GLU A 87 16.44 -31.13 -11.02
CA GLU A 87 17.39 -30.04 -10.71
C GLU A 87 17.39 -28.91 -11.74
N LEU A 88 16.94 -29.18 -12.97
CA LEU A 88 16.78 -28.18 -14.03
C LEU A 88 15.49 -27.37 -13.81
N ILE A 89 15.54 -26.42 -12.89
CA ILE A 89 14.53 -25.37 -12.78
C ILE A 89 14.55 -24.57 -14.08
N ASP A 90 13.50 -24.64 -14.89
CA ASP A 90 13.35 -23.80 -16.07
C ASP A 90 13.27 -22.33 -15.64
N PRO A 91 14.27 -21.48 -15.98
CA PRO A 91 14.31 -20.08 -15.55
C PRO A 91 13.13 -19.27 -16.10
N GLU A 92 12.58 -19.63 -17.26
CA GLU A 92 11.45 -18.92 -17.87
C GLU A 92 10.16 -19.13 -17.08
N SER A 93 9.93 -20.34 -16.54
CA SER A 93 8.79 -20.63 -15.65
C SER A 93 8.87 -19.96 -14.26
N HIS A 94 10.01 -19.34 -13.92
CA HIS A 94 10.24 -18.66 -12.63
C HIS A 94 10.58 -17.16 -12.78
N LEU A 95 10.64 -16.65 -14.01
CA LEU A 95 10.92 -15.24 -14.30
C LEU A 95 9.62 -14.45 -14.40
N TYR A 96 9.27 -13.77 -13.31
CA TYR A 96 8.10 -12.89 -13.27
C TYR A 96 8.55 -11.43 -13.36
N PHE A 97 8.15 -10.75 -14.42
CA PHE A 97 8.21 -9.28 -14.49
C PHE A 97 6.96 -8.73 -13.82
N ILE A 98 7.11 -8.27 -12.58
CA ILE A 98 6.01 -7.64 -11.84
C ILE A 98 5.89 -6.21 -12.33
N ASP A 99 4.78 -5.89 -12.98
CA ASP A 99 4.46 -4.50 -13.29
C ASP A 99 4.13 -3.75 -11.98
N ALA A 100 4.87 -2.69 -11.71
CA ALA A 100 4.65 -1.82 -10.56
C ALA A 100 3.25 -1.18 -10.54
N PHE A 101 2.58 -1.05 -11.69
CA PHE A 101 1.20 -0.56 -11.79
C PHE A 101 0.14 -1.63 -11.49
N GLU A 102 0.48 -2.91 -11.62
CA GLU A 102 -0.37 -4.05 -11.27
C GLU A 102 -0.19 -4.50 -9.82
N MET A 103 0.88 -4.03 -9.15
CA MET A 103 1.09 -4.27 -7.73
C MET A 103 -0.07 -3.69 -6.91
N PRO A 104 -0.75 -4.52 -6.07
CA PRO A 104 -1.83 -4.03 -5.24
C PRO A 104 -1.29 -2.98 -4.27
N ARG A 105 -1.86 -1.77 -4.34
CA ARG A 105 -1.49 -0.67 -3.45
C ARG A 105 -2.06 -0.92 -2.05
N TRP A 106 -1.17 -1.15 -1.09
CA TRP A 106 -1.49 -1.18 0.33
C TRP A 106 -0.95 0.09 0.99
N THR A 107 -1.78 0.74 1.80
CA THR A 107 -1.37 1.96 2.51
C THR A 107 -1.49 1.72 4.00
N TRP A 108 -0.45 2.06 4.76
CA TRP A 108 -0.52 2.04 6.22
C TRP A 108 -1.39 3.21 6.69
N SER A 109 -2.50 2.91 7.35
CA SER A 109 -3.32 3.90 8.04
C SER A 109 -2.76 4.13 9.44
N ALA A 110 -2.10 5.27 9.67
CA ALA A 110 -1.59 5.63 10.99
C ALA A 110 -2.72 5.80 12.03
N GLU A 111 -3.93 6.12 11.57
CA GLU A 111 -5.12 6.29 12.40
C GLU A 111 -5.71 4.96 12.86
N ARG A 112 -5.68 3.93 11.98
CA ARG A 112 -6.23 2.59 12.27
C ARG A 112 -5.20 1.56 12.73
N GLY A 113 -3.91 1.84 12.56
CA GLY A 113 -2.84 0.90 12.89
C GLY A 113 -2.86 -0.37 12.03
N ALA A 114 -3.33 -0.29 10.78
CA ALA A 114 -3.45 -1.42 9.87
C ALA A 114 -3.14 -1.05 8.41
N PHE A 115 -2.90 -2.06 7.57
CA PHE A 115 -2.78 -1.88 6.11
C PHE A 115 -4.16 -1.95 5.46
N ASP A 116 -4.55 -0.87 4.79
CA ASP A 116 -5.78 -0.79 4.02
C ASP A 116 -5.48 -0.97 2.52
N LYS A 117 -6.36 -1.71 1.83
CA LYS A 117 -6.32 -1.80 0.37
C LYS A 117 -6.73 -0.44 -0.20
N HIS A 118 -5.93 0.10 -1.10
CA HIS A 118 -6.15 1.43 -1.65
C HIS A 118 -7.50 1.52 -2.37
N VAL A 119 -8.45 2.26 -1.80
CA VAL A 119 -9.70 2.64 -2.47
C VAL A 119 -9.38 3.73 -3.49
N SER A 120 -9.99 3.68 -4.68
CA SER A 120 -9.76 4.71 -5.69
C SER A 120 -10.23 6.06 -5.15
N VAL A 121 -9.39 7.10 -5.29
CA VAL A 121 -9.75 8.48 -4.90
C VAL A 121 -11.01 8.93 -5.64
N THR A 122 -11.21 8.46 -6.87
CA THR A 122 -12.43 8.69 -7.64
C THR A 122 -13.66 8.17 -6.89
N ASP A 123 -13.63 6.93 -6.40
CA ASP A 123 -14.76 6.30 -5.68
C ASP A 123 -15.14 7.10 -4.42
N ASN A 124 -14.14 7.65 -3.72
CA ASN A 124 -14.39 8.50 -2.55
C ASN A 124 -15.09 9.82 -2.93
N PHE A 125 -14.71 10.46 -4.04
CA PHE A 125 -15.40 11.65 -4.54
C PHE A 125 -16.81 11.33 -5.04
N GLU A 126 -17.02 10.13 -5.60
CA GLU A 126 -18.34 9.66 -5.99
C GLU A 126 -19.24 9.45 -4.77
N ALA A 127 -18.75 8.80 -3.72
CA ALA A 127 -19.47 8.62 -2.47
C ALA A 127 -19.81 9.97 -1.81
N LEU A 128 -18.88 10.93 -1.84
CA LEU A 128 -19.14 12.29 -1.37
C LEU A 128 -20.21 13.01 -2.20
N ALA A 129 -20.20 12.84 -3.52
CA ALA A 129 -21.21 13.42 -4.40
C ALA A 129 -22.60 12.85 -4.09
N ASP A 130 -22.68 11.55 -3.81
CA ASP A 130 -23.91 10.85 -3.44
C ASP A 130 -24.43 11.33 -2.08
N LEU A 131 -23.54 11.52 -1.11
CA LEU A 131 -23.87 12.07 0.20
C LEU A 131 -24.42 13.49 0.11
N ILE A 132 -23.78 14.39 -0.67
CA ILE A 132 -24.27 15.76 -0.86
C ILE A 132 -25.63 15.75 -1.56
N ALA A 133 -25.81 14.89 -2.57
CA ALA A 133 -27.07 14.76 -3.30
C ALA A 133 -28.22 14.25 -2.42
N ALA A 134 -27.91 13.48 -1.36
CA ALA A 134 -28.90 13.01 -0.38
C ALA A 134 -29.52 14.16 0.46
N TYR A 135 -28.90 15.35 0.50
CA TYR A 135 -29.41 16.53 1.21
C TYR A 135 -29.69 17.71 0.24
N PRO A 136 -30.85 17.72 -0.44
CA PRO A 136 -31.16 18.69 -1.50
C PRO A 136 -31.18 20.15 -1.05
N SER A 137 -31.52 20.42 0.21
CA SER A 137 -31.52 21.77 0.78
C SER A 137 -30.12 22.39 0.73
N ILE A 138 -29.11 21.63 1.18
CA ILE A 138 -27.70 22.03 1.17
C ILE A 138 -27.17 22.08 -0.25
N ALA A 139 -27.46 21.06 -1.07
CA ALA A 139 -26.96 20.97 -2.43
C ALA A 139 -27.39 22.16 -3.33
N ARG A 140 -28.55 22.77 -3.06
CA ARG A 140 -29.06 23.92 -3.82
C ARG A 140 -28.58 25.27 -3.31
N SER A 141 -28.44 25.45 -2.00
CA SER A 141 -28.07 26.75 -1.41
C SER A 141 -26.56 26.95 -1.35
N THR A 142 -25.79 25.91 -1.05
CA THR A 142 -24.38 25.99 -0.68
C THR A 142 -23.45 25.92 -1.90
N HIS A 143 -22.38 26.72 -1.87
CA HIS A 143 -21.25 26.61 -2.79
C HIS A 143 -20.14 25.79 -2.13
N PHE A 144 -19.65 24.76 -2.80
CA PHE A 144 -18.56 23.91 -2.33
C PHE A 144 -17.27 24.29 -3.05
N VAL A 145 -16.24 24.68 -2.31
CA VAL A 145 -14.92 25.03 -2.86
C VAL A 145 -13.90 23.99 -2.41
N PHE A 146 -13.30 23.28 -3.36
CA PHE A 146 -12.26 22.29 -3.08
C PHE A 146 -10.89 22.92 -3.34
N VAL A 147 -10.08 23.02 -2.29
CA VAL A 147 -8.71 23.55 -2.34
C VAL A 147 -7.73 22.38 -2.17
N PRO A 148 -6.83 22.13 -3.13
CA PRO A 148 -5.95 20.97 -3.07
C PRO A 148 -4.87 21.12 -2.00
N GLY A 149 -4.64 20.06 -1.23
CA GLY A 149 -3.56 19.94 -0.26
C GLY A 149 -2.21 19.52 -0.87
N PRO A 150 -1.17 19.41 -0.02
CA PRO A 150 0.17 19.00 -0.45
C PRO A 150 0.29 17.54 -0.90
N LEU A 151 -0.63 16.68 -0.46
CA LEU A 151 -0.65 15.25 -0.79
C LEU A 151 -1.66 14.89 -1.88
N ASP A 152 -2.37 15.89 -2.43
CA ASP A 152 -3.42 15.65 -3.41
C ASP A 152 -2.87 15.48 -4.82
N MET A 153 -3.56 14.63 -5.59
CA MET A 153 -3.26 14.40 -7.00
C MET A 153 -3.66 15.62 -7.84
N THR A 154 -2.69 16.50 -8.04
CA THR A 154 -2.78 17.68 -8.92
C THR A 154 -1.79 17.57 -10.06
N VAL A 155 -1.95 18.41 -11.09
CA VAL A 155 -1.03 18.42 -12.25
C VAL A 155 0.40 18.76 -11.84
N ASN A 156 0.57 19.57 -10.78
CA ASN A 156 1.87 20.05 -10.33
C ASN A 156 2.02 19.97 -8.81
N ALA A 157 3.15 19.45 -8.33
CA ALA A 157 3.45 19.34 -6.90
C ALA A 157 3.97 20.66 -6.26
N VAL A 158 4.17 21.70 -7.06
CA VAL A 158 4.79 22.98 -6.68
C VAL A 158 3.74 24.08 -6.46
N LEU A 159 4.08 25.14 -5.72
CA LEU A 159 3.17 26.29 -5.53
C LEU A 159 3.25 27.28 -6.70
N PRO A 160 2.16 27.97 -7.05
CA PRO A 160 0.78 27.65 -6.69
C PRO A 160 0.33 26.31 -7.32
N ARG A 161 -0.40 25.50 -6.56
CA ARG A 161 -0.94 24.22 -7.04
C ARG A 161 -2.17 24.45 -7.91
N ARG A 162 -2.23 23.73 -9.02
CA ARG A 162 -3.41 23.68 -9.90
C ARG A 162 -4.57 22.98 -9.18
N PRO A 163 -5.81 23.19 -9.64
CA PRO A 163 -6.96 22.50 -9.09
C PRO A 163 -6.85 20.97 -9.24
N LEU A 164 -7.69 20.25 -8.50
CA LEU A 164 -7.82 18.79 -8.60
C LEU A 164 -8.12 18.36 -10.05
N LEU A 165 -7.59 17.20 -10.43
CA LEU A 165 -7.79 16.65 -11.78
C LEU A 165 -9.27 16.44 -12.07
N SER A 166 -9.73 16.93 -13.21
CA SER A 166 -11.15 16.85 -13.62
C SER A 166 -11.64 15.41 -13.76
N SER A 167 -10.76 14.47 -14.12
CA SER A 167 -11.05 13.03 -14.20
C SER A 167 -11.44 12.42 -12.84
N LEU A 168 -10.92 12.94 -11.73
CA LEU A 168 -11.24 12.45 -10.38
C LEU A 168 -12.60 12.94 -9.88
N VAL A 169 -13.05 14.11 -10.35
CA VAL A 169 -14.21 14.84 -9.80
C VAL A 169 -15.32 15.08 -10.83
N GLY A 170 -15.29 14.36 -11.96
CA GLY A 170 -16.28 14.52 -13.04
C GLY A 170 -17.71 14.25 -12.58
N ARG A 171 -17.92 13.15 -11.83
CA ARG A 171 -19.24 12.80 -11.29
C ARG A 171 -19.72 13.79 -10.23
N LEU A 172 -18.81 14.28 -9.38
CA LEU A 172 -19.10 15.31 -8.38
C LEU A 172 -19.63 16.60 -9.02
N LYS A 173 -18.98 17.09 -10.08
CA LYS A 173 -19.43 18.27 -10.83
C LYS A 173 -20.79 18.07 -11.50
N THR A 174 -21.09 16.84 -11.92
CA THR A 174 -22.35 16.53 -12.60
C THR A 174 -23.51 16.48 -11.60
N LYS A 175 -23.29 15.94 -10.39
CA LYS A 175 -24.33 15.80 -9.36
C LYS A 175 -24.57 17.07 -8.55
N VAL A 176 -23.52 17.83 -8.26
CA VAL A 176 -23.60 19.01 -7.40
C VAL A 176 -23.34 20.26 -8.25
N PRO A 177 -24.35 21.12 -8.49
CA PRO A 177 -24.27 22.19 -9.48
C PRO A 177 -23.32 23.33 -9.07
N LYS A 178 -23.10 23.53 -7.76
CA LYS A 178 -22.34 24.65 -7.19
C LYS A 178 -20.97 24.21 -6.64
N VAL A 179 -20.22 23.43 -7.42
CA VAL A 179 -18.86 22.97 -7.07
C VAL A 179 -17.80 23.77 -7.82
N HIS A 180 -16.85 24.31 -7.06
CA HIS A 180 -15.68 25.04 -7.56
C HIS A 180 -14.40 24.30 -7.18
N LEU A 181 -13.57 23.98 -8.19
CA LEU A 181 -12.23 23.45 -7.94
C LEU A 181 -11.24 24.62 -7.97
N ALA A 182 -10.72 24.99 -6.82
CA ALA A 182 -9.82 26.13 -6.67
C ALA A 182 -8.35 25.69 -6.75
N THR A 183 -7.46 26.66 -6.93
CA THR A 183 -6.01 26.49 -6.77
C THR A 183 -5.63 26.50 -5.28
N ASN A 184 -4.37 26.21 -4.98
CA ASN A 184 -3.81 26.45 -3.65
C ASN A 184 -2.52 27.29 -3.75
N PRO A 185 -2.49 28.53 -3.22
CA PRO A 185 -3.59 29.22 -2.54
C PRO A 185 -4.76 29.57 -3.48
N CYS A 186 -5.89 29.96 -2.90
CA CYS A 186 -6.96 30.64 -3.61
C CYS A 186 -7.42 31.89 -2.84
N ARG A 187 -8.11 32.77 -3.56
CA ARG A 187 -8.68 34.01 -3.00
C ARG A 187 -10.15 34.08 -3.32
N ILE A 188 -10.94 34.38 -2.32
CA ILE A 188 -12.38 34.57 -2.43
C ILE A 188 -12.66 36.03 -2.11
N LYS A 189 -13.26 36.73 -3.07
CA LYS A 189 -13.75 38.08 -2.87
C LYS A 189 -15.23 38.03 -2.54
N PHE A 190 -15.59 38.52 -1.37
CA PHE A 190 -16.98 38.60 -0.91
C PHE A 190 -17.26 40.03 -0.48
N PHE A 191 -18.00 40.78 -1.31
CA PHE A 191 -18.19 42.23 -1.17
C PHE A 191 -16.85 42.99 -1.10
N ASP A 192 -16.63 43.71 -0.01
CA ASP A 192 -15.42 44.48 0.31
C ASP A 192 -14.33 43.63 1.00
N GLN A 193 -14.60 42.34 1.24
CA GLN A 193 -13.69 41.45 1.93
C GLN A 193 -12.89 40.57 0.98
N GLU A 194 -11.62 40.41 1.30
CA GLU A 194 -10.72 39.47 0.66
C GLU A 194 -10.38 38.35 1.64
N ILE A 195 -10.76 37.12 1.27
CA ILE A 195 -10.50 35.91 2.05
C ILE A 195 -9.47 35.08 1.28
N VAL A 196 -8.27 34.94 1.83
CA VAL A 196 -7.20 34.12 1.25
C VAL A 196 -7.19 32.77 1.93
N ILE A 197 -7.21 31.69 1.16
CA ILE A 197 -7.14 30.32 1.69
C ILE A 197 -5.85 29.68 1.20
N PHE A 198 -5.07 29.14 2.13
CA PHE A 198 -3.82 28.47 1.84
C PHE A 198 -3.71 27.18 2.66
N ARG A 199 -3.66 26.04 1.96
CA ARG A 199 -3.53 24.71 2.56
C ARG A 199 -2.08 24.25 2.49
N GLU A 200 -1.35 24.34 3.60
CA GLU A 200 0.03 23.87 3.66
C GLU A 200 0.44 23.57 5.10
N ASP A 201 1.36 22.63 5.29
CA ASP A 201 1.90 22.31 6.63
C ASP A 201 3.01 23.32 7.02
N LEU A 202 2.62 24.60 7.05
CA LEU A 202 3.52 25.75 7.14
C LEU A 202 4.19 25.88 8.50
N MET A 203 3.47 25.60 9.59
CA MET A 203 4.04 25.64 10.95
C MET A 203 5.21 24.67 11.05
N SER A 204 5.00 23.43 10.62
CA SER A 204 6.04 22.39 10.62
C SER A 204 7.24 22.77 9.76
N LYS A 205 7.01 23.42 8.61
CA LYS A 205 8.08 23.86 7.70
C LYS A 205 8.90 25.01 8.28
N LEU A 206 8.26 26.01 8.89
CA LEU A 206 8.96 27.14 9.50
C LEU A 206 9.73 26.71 10.75
N LEU A 207 9.14 25.89 11.62
CA LEU A 207 9.83 25.39 12.81
C LEU A 207 11.07 24.56 12.48
N ARG A 208 11.08 23.80 11.38
CA ARG A 208 12.27 23.07 10.92
C ARG A 208 13.40 23.96 10.41
N ASN A 209 13.10 25.21 10.04
CA ASN A 209 14.03 26.14 9.42
C ASN A 209 14.24 27.40 10.25
N VAL A 210 13.82 27.39 11.52
CA VAL A 210 14.01 28.51 12.44
C VAL A 210 15.48 28.59 12.85
N VAL A 211 16.06 29.79 12.82
CA VAL A 211 17.47 30.01 13.23
C VAL A 211 17.64 29.89 14.74
N GLY A 212 16.65 30.34 15.51
CA GLY A 212 16.62 30.24 16.95
C GLY A 212 15.26 30.63 17.51
N VAL A 213 14.90 30.01 18.63
CA VAL A 213 13.68 30.34 19.38
C VAL A 213 14.11 31.07 20.65
N LYS A 214 13.34 32.09 21.06
CA LYS A 214 13.59 32.79 22.32
C LYS A 214 13.47 31.79 23.49
N PRO A 215 14.24 31.95 24.58
CA PRO A 215 14.01 31.17 25.80
C PRO A 215 12.58 31.41 26.31
N ASP A 216 11.98 30.38 26.94
CA ASP A 216 10.65 30.41 27.59
C ASP A 216 9.41 30.61 26.67
N VAL A 217 9.50 30.25 25.39
CA VAL A 217 8.39 30.38 24.44
C VAL A 217 7.33 29.29 24.65
N LYS A 218 6.06 29.70 24.84
CA LYS A 218 4.93 28.78 24.93
C LYS A 218 4.35 28.45 23.55
N SER A 219 3.55 27.38 23.45
CA SER A 219 2.88 26.99 22.19
C SER A 219 1.97 28.10 21.62
N GLU A 220 1.31 28.87 22.48
CA GLU A 220 0.48 30.01 22.07
C GLU A 220 1.30 31.12 21.39
N ASP A 221 2.51 31.37 21.89
CA ASP A 221 3.41 32.36 21.31
C ASP A 221 3.89 31.93 19.92
N LEU A 222 4.11 30.62 19.70
CA LEU A 222 4.49 30.09 18.39
C LEU A 222 3.43 30.38 17.32
N LYS A 223 2.14 30.22 17.67
CA LYS A 223 1.01 30.52 16.78
C LYS A 223 1.02 31.99 16.37
N ARG A 224 1.29 32.89 17.31
CA ARG A 224 1.41 34.34 17.04
C ARG A 224 2.64 34.67 16.20
N PHE A 225 3.80 34.08 16.49
CA PHE A 225 5.02 34.32 15.73
C PHE A 225 4.90 33.83 14.28
N LEU A 226 4.21 32.73 14.04
CA LEU A 226 3.88 32.26 12.70
C LEU A 226 3.09 33.32 11.92
N VAL A 227 1.99 33.81 12.51
CA VAL A 227 1.12 34.81 11.87
C VAL A 227 1.88 36.11 11.60
N GLN A 228 2.66 36.58 12.59
CA GLN A 228 3.50 37.77 12.42
C GLN A 228 4.52 37.59 11.28
N SER A 229 5.22 36.46 11.25
CA SER A 229 6.23 36.19 10.22
C SER A 229 5.62 36.20 8.82
N ILE A 230 4.42 35.65 8.63
CA ILE A 230 3.76 35.59 7.32
C ILE A 230 3.27 36.97 6.87
N LEU A 231 2.62 37.71 7.78
CA LEU A 231 2.02 39.01 7.46
C LEU A 231 3.10 40.08 7.29
N ASP A 232 4.11 40.11 8.15
CA ASP A 232 5.21 41.08 8.07
C ASP A 232 6.09 40.85 6.84
N GLN A 233 6.30 39.59 6.44
CA GLN A 233 6.97 39.27 5.16
C GLN A 233 6.06 39.50 3.94
N SER A 234 4.76 39.75 4.14
CA SER A 234 3.77 39.95 3.08
C SER A 234 3.80 38.84 2.02
N HIS A 235 4.05 37.59 2.43
CA HIS A 235 4.16 36.44 1.54
C HIS A 235 3.66 35.16 2.24
N LEU A 236 2.82 34.37 1.57
CA LEU A 236 2.27 33.11 2.12
C LEU A 236 3.33 32.06 2.42
N CYS A 237 4.45 32.08 1.68
CA CYS A 237 5.54 31.13 1.87
C CYS A 237 6.89 31.86 1.92
N PRO A 238 7.29 32.40 3.08
CA PRO A 238 8.58 33.05 3.27
C PRO A 238 9.69 32.00 3.51
N LEU A 239 9.81 31.03 2.60
CA LEU A 239 10.77 29.94 2.67
C LEU A 239 11.61 29.90 1.39
N THR A 240 12.77 29.25 1.46
CA THR A 240 13.61 29.06 0.27
C THR A 240 13.03 28.00 -0.67
N VAL A 241 13.37 28.11 -1.96
CA VAL A 241 12.89 27.21 -3.02
C VAL A 241 13.21 25.73 -2.75
N ASN A 242 14.32 25.46 -2.04
CA ASN A 242 14.71 24.09 -1.66
C ASN A 242 13.75 23.47 -0.64
N ILE A 243 13.14 24.29 0.22
CA ILE A 243 12.18 23.83 1.23
C ILE A 243 10.78 23.75 0.62
N GLN A 244 10.39 24.78 -0.12
CA GLN A 244 9.11 24.86 -0.79
C GLN A 244 9.28 25.45 -2.19
N PRO A 245 9.21 24.61 -3.24
CA PRO A 245 9.30 25.10 -4.61
C PRO A 245 8.09 25.97 -4.97
N VAL A 246 8.39 27.12 -5.56
CA VAL A 246 7.42 28.07 -6.10
C VAL A 246 7.74 28.30 -7.58
N LEU A 247 6.71 28.27 -8.43
CA LEU A 247 6.81 28.64 -9.83
C LEU A 247 7.11 30.14 -9.92
N SER A 248 8.29 30.48 -10.44
CA SER A 248 8.79 31.85 -10.49
C SER A 248 7.82 32.81 -11.19
N ASP A 249 7.19 32.37 -12.30
CA ASP A 249 6.21 33.18 -13.04
C ASP A 249 4.95 33.53 -12.23
N TYR A 250 4.64 32.74 -11.21
CA TYR A 250 3.44 32.86 -10.38
C TYR A 250 3.72 33.24 -8.93
N ASP A 251 4.94 33.65 -8.59
CA ASP A 251 5.31 34.12 -7.25
C ASP A 251 4.38 35.23 -6.74
N HIS A 252 3.99 36.15 -7.63
CA HIS A 252 3.09 37.26 -7.31
C HIS A 252 1.74 36.82 -6.72
N THR A 253 1.27 35.60 -7.01
CA THR A 253 -0.01 35.07 -6.50
C THR A 253 0.03 34.77 -4.99
N LEU A 254 1.23 34.54 -4.44
CA LEU A 254 1.48 34.20 -3.04
C LEU A 254 1.67 35.44 -2.14
N ARG A 255 1.72 36.65 -2.72
CA ARG A 255 1.96 37.90 -1.99
C ARG A 255 0.73 38.34 -1.20
N LEU A 256 0.91 38.74 0.05
CA LEU A 256 -0.15 39.29 0.91
C LEU A 256 -0.14 40.82 0.94
N TYR A 257 0.19 41.44 -0.20
CA TYR A 257 0.15 42.89 -0.35
C TYR A 257 -0.82 43.27 -1.48
N PRO A 258 -1.89 44.05 -1.19
CA PRO A 258 -2.30 44.55 0.13
C PRO A 258 -2.73 43.41 1.08
N LEU A 259 -2.74 43.71 2.40
CA LEU A 259 -3.16 42.73 3.41
C LEU A 259 -4.64 42.35 3.21
N PRO A 260 -4.98 41.05 3.25
CA PRO A 260 -6.36 40.61 3.12
C PRO A 260 -7.16 40.92 4.39
N THR A 261 -8.49 40.84 4.28
CA THR A 261 -9.39 40.94 5.43
C THR A 261 -9.23 39.71 6.33
N THR A 262 -9.21 38.53 5.70
CA THR A 262 -9.11 37.24 6.40
C THR A 262 -8.14 36.31 5.70
N LEU A 263 -7.30 35.63 6.47
CA LEU A 263 -6.35 34.64 5.99
C LEU A 263 -6.62 33.29 6.69
N VAL A 264 -6.96 32.28 5.90
CA VAL A 264 -7.18 30.91 6.35
C VAL A 264 -5.91 30.10 6.06
N LEU A 265 -5.16 29.80 7.12
CA LEU A 265 -3.98 28.95 7.08
C LEU A 265 -4.40 27.53 7.46
N ALA A 266 -4.84 26.75 6.48
CA ALA A 266 -5.21 25.35 6.71
C ALA A 266 -3.95 24.50 6.87
N ASP A 267 -3.59 24.23 8.12
CA ASP A 267 -2.48 23.38 8.53
C ASP A 267 -3.04 22.22 9.36
N LYS A 268 -2.32 21.08 9.38
CA LYS A 268 -2.62 19.97 10.29
C LYS A 268 -2.27 20.26 11.75
N TYR A 269 -1.59 21.39 12.02
CA TYR A 269 -1.29 21.85 13.37
C TYR A 269 -2.58 22.12 14.18
N GLU A 270 -2.45 22.28 15.49
CA GLU A 270 -3.56 22.61 16.38
C GLU A 270 -4.31 23.87 15.89
N SER A 271 -5.63 23.88 16.07
CA SER A 271 -6.46 25.02 15.69
C SER A 271 -6.08 26.28 16.47
N TYR A 272 -6.25 27.43 15.82
CA TYR A 272 -6.01 28.73 16.43
C TYR A 272 -6.69 29.86 15.65
N LYS A 273 -6.92 30.98 16.34
CA LYS A 273 -7.33 32.25 15.73
C LYS A 273 -6.54 33.41 16.33
N VAL A 274 -6.08 34.32 15.47
CA VAL A 274 -5.28 35.49 15.84
C VAL A 274 -5.65 36.64 14.90
N THR A 275 -5.89 37.81 15.44
CA THR A 275 -6.02 39.03 14.64
C THR A 275 -4.74 39.85 14.78
N TYR A 276 -4.09 40.15 13.66
CA TYR A 276 -2.85 40.92 13.61
C TYR A 276 -2.93 41.97 12.50
N THR A 277 -2.57 43.22 12.81
CA THR A 277 -2.60 44.36 11.86
C THR A 277 -3.92 44.52 11.10
N GLY A 278 -5.05 44.17 11.73
CA GLY A 278 -6.38 44.24 11.11
C GLY A 278 -6.74 43.06 10.20
N CYS A 279 -5.81 42.13 9.95
CA CYS A 279 -6.08 40.87 9.25
C CYS A 279 -6.49 39.80 10.27
N HIS A 280 -7.65 39.17 10.05
CA HIS A 280 -8.09 38.03 10.85
C HIS A 280 -7.48 36.74 10.31
N VAL A 281 -6.73 36.01 11.13
CA VAL A 281 -6.05 34.78 10.71
C VAL A 281 -6.52 33.60 11.55
N PHE A 282 -6.90 32.50 10.91
CA PHE A 282 -7.22 31.28 11.65
C PHE A 282 -6.77 30.01 10.92
N ASN A 283 -6.51 28.97 11.71
CA ASN A 283 -6.25 27.62 11.25
C ASN A 283 -7.38 26.71 11.77
N PRO A 284 -8.15 26.07 10.88
CA PRO A 284 -9.18 25.10 11.30
C PRO A 284 -8.60 23.81 11.89
N GLY A 285 -7.34 23.48 11.62
CA GLY A 285 -6.73 22.22 12.01
C GLY A 285 -7.15 21.04 11.12
N SER A 286 -6.77 19.82 11.53
CA SER A 286 -7.23 18.59 10.89
C SER A 286 -8.68 18.29 11.30
N PHE A 287 -9.56 18.10 10.31
CA PHE A 287 -10.96 17.73 10.57
C PHE A 287 -11.08 16.32 11.17
N ILE A 288 -10.28 15.37 10.67
CA ILE A 288 -10.22 14.00 11.17
C ILE A 288 -9.22 13.97 12.33
N GLY A 289 -9.68 13.53 13.49
CA GLY A 289 -8.94 13.49 14.75
C GLY A 289 -9.79 12.89 15.87
N LYS A 290 -9.37 13.08 17.13
CA LYS A 290 -10.12 12.60 18.31
C LYS A 290 -11.52 13.23 18.42
N VAL A 291 -11.64 14.46 17.93
CA VAL A 291 -12.85 15.27 17.93
C VAL A 291 -12.97 15.87 16.54
N LEU A 292 -14.18 15.83 15.96
CA LEU A 292 -14.44 16.43 14.67
C LEU A 292 -14.61 17.93 14.82
N THR A 293 -13.59 18.69 14.43
CA THR A 293 -13.57 20.14 14.59
C THR A 293 -13.53 20.83 13.23
N PHE A 294 -14.38 21.84 13.06
CA PHE A 294 -14.38 22.72 11.90
C PHE A 294 -14.59 24.17 12.34
N TYR A 295 -14.39 25.13 11.44
CA TYR A 295 -14.53 26.56 11.74
C TYR A 295 -15.63 27.17 10.90
N THR A 296 -16.40 28.06 11.51
CA THR A 296 -17.38 28.91 10.84
C THR A 296 -16.86 30.34 10.84
N TYR A 297 -16.79 30.95 9.66
CA TYR A 297 -16.43 32.36 9.53
C TYR A 297 -17.68 33.16 9.16
N THR A 298 -17.99 34.19 9.95
CA THR A 298 -19.10 35.11 9.71
C THR A 298 -18.56 36.40 9.11
N PRO A 299 -18.74 36.66 7.80
CA PRO A 299 -18.17 37.84 7.14
C PRO A 299 -18.63 39.16 7.77
N ALA A 300 -19.90 39.25 8.19
CA ALA A 300 -20.46 40.47 8.78
C ALA A 300 -19.74 40.91 10.07
N GLU A 301 -19.19 39.96 10.83
CA GLU A 301 -18.50 40.20 12.10
C GLU A 301 -16.97 40.15 11.96
N ILE A 302 -16.47 39.67 10.81
CA ILE A 302 -15.04 39.39 10.58
C ILE A 302 -14.49 38.50 11.72
N ASN A 303 -15.28 37.52 12.13
CA ASN A 303 -14.96 36.65 13.24
C ASN A 303 -15.13 35.17 12.85
N SER A 304 -14.27 34.33 13.42
CA SER A 304 -14.32 32.88 13.27
C SER A 304 -14.65 32.20 14.60
N GLU A 305 -15.54 31.22 14.53
CA GLU A 305 -15.96 30.38 15.64
C GLU A 305 -15.58 28.92 15.39
N GLU A 306 -15.10 28.26 16.44
CA GLU A 306 -14.78 26.84 16.41
C GLU A 306 -16.06 26.04 16.68
N CYS A 307 -16.34 25.07 15.81
CA CYS A 307 -17.48 24.19 15.90
C CYS A 307 -16.98 22.76 16.11
N ILE A 308 -17.42 22.15 17.20
CA ILE A 308 -17.07 20.79 17.57
C ILE A 308 -18.30 19.90 17.36
N MET A 309 -18.14 18.83 16.59
CA MET A 309 -19.12 17.76 16.51
C MET A 309 -18.68 16.64 17.44
N SER A 310 -19.48 16.39 18.49
CA SER A 310 -19.41 15.14 19.22
C SER A 310 -19.97 14.04 18.32
N MET A 311 -19.19 12.97 18.10
CA MET A 311 -19.82 11.72 17.72
C MET A 311 -20.39 11.15 19.01
N ASP A 312 -21.71 11.15 19.15
CA ASP A 312 -22.34 10.38 20.22
C ASP A 312 -22.02 8.90 19.95
N GLU A 313 -21.15 8.31 20.77
CA GLU A 313 -20.98 6.86 20.80
C GLU A 313 -22.28 6.24 21.38
N GLY A 314 -23.27 5.98 20.52
CA GLY A 314 -24.52 5.35 20.95
C GLY A 314 -25.55 5.12 19.83
N ASP A 315 -25.41 4.00 19.11
CA ASP A 315 -26.34 2.85 19.10
C ASP A 315 -25.90 1.79 18.06
#